data_AF-A0A1C7M2J8-F1
#
_entry.id   AF-A0A1C7M2J8-F1
#
_cell.length_a   1.000
_cell.length_b   1.000
_cell.length_c   1.000
_cell.angle_alpha   90.00
_cell.angle_beta   90.00
_cell.angle_gamma   90.00
#
_symmetry.space_group_name_H-M   'P 1'
#
loop_
_entity.id
_entity.type
_entity.pdbx_description
1 polymer ?
#
loop_
_entity_poly.entity_id
_entity_poly.type
_entity_poly.pdbx_seq_one_letter_code
_entity_poly.pdbx_strand_id
1 'polypeptide(L)'
;MTRRPSASAARSHQVLDRNRAILSRSSGHPSQTRPSAASCWQIFQMTPARVPYVFPASGEDPVADSIRVRRHGSLSHLDGVLLNDSHLAGGWNALLGALRDHNSLSADMRELLILRVGALNNAAYEWIQHEPVGRSAGLTTEQLREIRLTPAFLGTLAPESSLTPALSAAMLFADFMTKSVHIPQPVFDTLKQYLDDKQMVDAAATVGGWMFRCLSRNNMGRVSTTVNCTHTFDYLFTSSFYQIVVQCLKENAML
;
A
#
# COMPACT_ATOMS: atom_id res chain seq x y z
N MET A 1 8.38 28.67 -41.31
CA MET A 1 8.31 27.21 -41.01
C MET A 1 7.66 27.01 -39.66
N THR A 2 6.34 26.80 -39.61
CA THR A 2 5.61 26.50 -38.38
C THR A 2 5.56 24.98 -38.21
N ARG A 3 6.22 24.46 -37.15
CA ARG A 3 6.22 23.01 -36.84
C ARG A 3 4.81 22.58 -36.43
N ARG A 4 4.25 21.58 -37.13
CA ARG A 4 3.02 20.89 -36.70
C ARG A 4 3.29 20.13 -35.38
N PRO A 5 2.35 20.12 -34.42
CA PRO A 5 2.48 19.31 -33.21
C PRO A 5 2.54 17.81 -33.55
N SER A 6 3.33 17.04 -32.80
CA SER A 6 3.41 15.59 -32.96
C SER A 6 2.10 14.91 -32.53
N ALA A 7 1.77 13.78 -33.15
CA ALA A 7 0.54 13.02 -32.88
C ALA A 7 0.37 12.59 -31.40
N SER A 8 1.45 12.58 -30.62
CA SER A 8 1.43 12.33 -29.18
C SER A 8 0.79 13.48 -28.39
N ALA A 9 1.05 14.74 -28.77
CA ALA A 9 0.49 15.91 -28.10
C ALA A 9 -1.01 16.08 -28.38
N ALA A 10 -1.46 15.68 -29.57
CA ALA A 10 -2.88 15.71 -29.94
C ALA A 10 -3.74 14.72 -29.13
N ARG A 11 -3.16 13.55 -28.74
CA ARG A 11 -3.86 12.56 -27.90
C ARG A 11 -3.96 12.98 -26.44
N SER A 12 -2.97 13.66 -25.88
CA SER A 12 -3.02 14.16 -24.50
C SER A 12 -4.02 15.30 -24.32
N HIS A 13 -4.18 16.18 -25.31
CA HIS A 13 -5.21 17.21 -25.29
C HIS A 13 -6.64 16.63 -25.40
N GLN A 14 -6.86 15.60 -26.23
CA GLN A 14 -8.17 14.92 -26.30
C GLN A 14 -8.58 14.21 -25.00
N VAL A 15 -7.62 13.68 -24.23
CA VAL A 15 -7.89 13.05 -22.93
C VAL A 15 -8.21 14.10 -21.86
N LEU A 16 -7.54 15.25 -21.86
CA LEU A 16 -7.80 16.35 -20.93
C LEU A 16 -9.16 17.01 -21.17
N ASP A 17 -9.57 17.22 -22.44
CA ASP A 17 -10.87 17.79 -22.77
C ASP A 17 -12.04 16.84 -22.46
N ARG A 18 -11.82 15.52 -22.64
CA ARG A 18 -12.79 14.49 -22.23
C ARG A 18 -12.98 14.45 -20.71
N ASN A 19 -11.91 14.64 -19.94
CA ASN A 19 -11.99 14.70 -18.47
C ASN A 19 -12.65 16.00 -17.98
N ARG A 20 -12.46 17.13 -18.69
CA ARG A 20 -13.12 18.41 -18.38
C ARG A 20 -14.64 18.36 -18.60
N ALA A 21 -15.09 17.65 -19.63
CA ALA A 21 -16.51 17.42 -19.92
C ALA A 21 -17.20 16.46 -18.93
N ILE A 22 -16.45 15.58 -18.26
CA ILE A 22 -16.96 14.71 -17.19
C ILE A 22 -17.14 15.52 -15.89
N LEU A 23 -16.21 16.44 -15.59
CA LEU A 23 -16.29 17.31 -14.42
C LEU A 23 -17.40 18.37 -14.51
N SER A 24 -17.81 18.78 -15.71
CA SER A 24 -18.90 19.76 -15.88
C SER A 24 -20.30 19.16 -15.87
N ARG A 25 -20.46 17.82 -15.83
CA ARG A 25 -21.77 17.13 -15.82
C ARG A 25 -22.23 16.67 -14.42
N SER A 26 -21.47 16.96 -13.36
CA SER A 26 -21.78 16.50 -12.00
C SER A 26 -22.63 17.47 -11.16
N SER A 27 -23.18 18.54 -11.73
CA SER A 27 -23.89 19.59 -10.99
C SER A 27 -25.41 19.35 -10.82
N GLY A 28 -25.89 18.12 -10.96
CA GLY A 28 -27.32 17.82 -10.86
C GLY A 28 -27.66 16.40 -10.41
N HIS A 29 -27.22 15.98 -9.22
CA HIS A 29 -27.76 14.78 -8.57
C HIS A 29 -28.58 15.16 -7.32
N PRO A 30 -29.76 14.53 -7.10
CA PRO A 30 -30.53 14.73 -5.88
C PRO A 30 -29.67 14.35 -4.67
N SER A 31 -29.93 14.97 -3.52
CA SER A 31 -29.30 14.68 -2.24
C SER A 31 -29.51 13.21 -1.83
N GLN A 32 -28.70 12.30 -2.36
CA GLN A 32 -28.56 10.97 -1.81
C GLN A 32 -27.80 11.10 -0.50
N THR A 33 -28.45 10.74 0.59
CA THR A 33 -27.84 10.67 1.91
C THR A 33 -26.58 9.79 1.82
N ARG A 34 -25.44 10.34 2.27
CA ARG A 34 -24.19 9.57 2.30
C ARG A 34 -24.41 8.34 3.19
N PRO A 35 -24.04 7.13 2.75
CA PRO A 35 -24.16 5.95 3.58
C PRO A 35 -23.37 6.12 4.88
N SER A 36 -23.93 5.65 5.99
CA SER A 36 -23.25 5.63 7.28
C SER A 36 -21.97 4.79 7.19
N ALA A 37 -21.01 5.01 8.09
CA ALA A 37 -19.80 4.18 8.16
C ALA A 37 -20.16 2.68 8.24
N ALA A 38 -21.15 2.31 9.05
CA ALA A 38 -21.65 0.94 9.18
C ALA A 38 -22.20 0.36 7.86
N SER A 39 -22.88 1.18 7.05
CA SER A 39 -23.43 0.78 5.75
C SER A 39 -22.33 0.61 4.69
N CYS A 40 -21.31 1.48 4.68
CA CYS A 40 -20.10 1.28 3.86
C CYS A 40 -19.36 0.00 4.26
N TRP A 41 -19.36 -0.33 5.55
CA TRP A 41 -18.75 -1.53 6.10
C TRP A 41 -19.47 -2.83 5.69
N GLN A 42 -20.80 -2.87 5.69
CA GLN A 42 -21.55 -4.02 5.18
C GLN A 42 -21.38 -4.20 3.66
N ILE A 43 -21.43 -3.12 2.88
CA ILE A 43 -21.18 -3.16 1.43
C ILE A 43 -19.75 -3.60 1.13
N PHE A 44 -18.78 -3.13 1.94
CA PHE A 44 -17.43 -3.65 1.95
C PHE A 44 -17.51 -5.16 2.13
N GLN A 45 -17.98 -5.69 3.27
CA GLN A 45 -18.09 -7.13 3.58
C GLN A 45 -18.74 -8.00 2.48
N MET A 46 -19.64 -7.47 1.66
CA MET A 46 -20.39 -8.21 0.66
C MET A 46 -19.74 -8.33 -0.73
N THR A 47 -18.63 -7.63 -1.01
CA THR A 47 -17.99 -7.71 -2.34
C THR A 47 -17.01 -8.90 -2.40
N PRO A 48 -17.23 -9.90 -3.28
CA PRO A 48 -16.35 -11.07 -3.40
C PRO A 48 -15.00 -10.70 -4.03
N ALA A 49 -13.96 -11.47 -3.70
CA ALA A 49 -12.67 -11.38 -4.37
C ALA A 49 -12.80 -11.78 -5.85
N ARG A 50 -11.87 -11.33 -6.71
CA ARG A 50 -11.85 -11.73 -8.13
C ARG A 50 -11.43 -13.18 -8.31
N VAL A 51 -10.66 -13.70 -7.35
CA VAL A 51 -10.34 -15.12 -7.21
C VAL A 51 -11.16 -15.65 -6.03
N PRO A 52 -11.85 -16.80 -6.15
CA PRO A 52 -12.60 -17.41 -5.05
C PRO A 52 -11.71 -17.65 -3.83
N TYR A 53 -12.31 -17.62 -2.64
CA TYR A 53 -11.56 -17.96 -1.42
C TYR A 53 -11.55 -19.47 -1.21
N VAL A 54 -10.40 -20.01 -0.82
CA VAL A 54 -10.22 -21.39 -0.37
C VAL A 54 -9.79 -21.37 1.09
N PHE A 55 -10.61 -21.95 1.98
CA PHE A 55 -10.33 -22.04 3.41
C PHE A 55 -10.42 -23.52 3.85
N PRO A 56 -9.35 -24.31 3.63
CA PRO A 56 -9.33 -25.73 4.04
C PRO A 56 -9.55 -25.82 5.55
N ALA A 57 -10.26 -26.81 6.07
CA ALA A 57 -10.42 -26.95 7.51
C ALA A 57 -9.07 -27.23 8.20
N SER A 58 -9.03 -27.09 9.53
CA SER A 58 -7.82 -27.41 10.30
C SER A 58 -7.44 -28.87 10.09
N GLY A 59 -6.19 -29.15 9.74
CA GLY A 59 -5.68 -30.49 9.45
C GLY A 59 -5.84 -30.96 8.00
N GLU A 60 -6.52 -30.20 7.13
CA GLU A 60 -6.71 -30.58 5.73
C GLU A 60 -5.58 -30.09 4.81
N ASP A 61 -4.91 -29.00 5.17
CA ASP A 61 -3.81 -28.42 4.40
C ASP A 61 -2.69 -27.91 5.33
N PRO A 62 -1.47 -28.46 5.25
CA PRO A 62 -0.37 -28.11 6.15
C PRO A 62 0.11 -26.67 5.99
N VAL A 63 -0.03 -26.07 4.80
CA VAL A 63 0.30 -24.66 4.56
C VAL A 63 -0.75 -23.77 5.22
N ALA A 64 -2.03 -24.07 5.04
CA ALA A 64 -3.11 -23.34 5.70
C ALA A 64 -2.94 -23.38 7.22
N ASP A 65 -2.59 -24.54 7.78
CA ASP A 65 -2.35 -24.70 9.22
C ASP A 65 -1.12 -23.91 9.70
N SER A 66 -0.03 -23.89 8.92
CA SER A 66 1.13 -23.06 9.25
C SER A 66 0.78 -21.56 9.28
N ILE A 67 -0.10 -21.11 8.37
CA ILE A 67 -0.57 -19.73 8.31
C ILE A 67 -1.46 -19.42 9.53
N ARG A 68 -2.34 -20.34 9.93
CA ARG A 68 -3.15 -20.21 11.15
C ARG A 68 -2.28 -20.07 12.39
N VAL A 69 -1.27 -20.92 12.57
CA VAL A 69 -0.36 -20.84 13.72
C VAL A 69 0.29 -19.46 13.80
N ARG A 70 0.80 -18.95 12.67
CA ARG A 70 1.39 -17.60 12.59
C ARG A 70 0.38 -16.50 12.93
N ARG A 71 -0.90 -16.69 12.62
CA ARG A 71 -1.99 -15.72 12.80
C ARG A 71 -2.83 -15.95 14.05
N HIS A 72 -2.42 -16.84 14.95
CA HIS A 72 -3.16 -17.18 16.16
C HIS A 72 -4.56 -17.76 15.91
N GLY A 73 -4.70 -18.58 14.86
CA GLY A 73 -5.85 -19.47 14.63
C GLY A 73 -6.69 -19.15 13.39
N SER A 74 -6.53 -17.96 12.78
CA SER A 74 -7.37 -17.53 11.66
C SER A 74 -6.62 -17.42 10.33
N LEU A 75 -7.37 -17.51 9.23
CA LEU A 75 -6.91 -17.18 7.87
C LEU A 75 -7.52 -15.85 7.46
N SER A 76 -6.73 -14.94 6.91
CA SER A 76 -7.27 -13.73 6.31
C SER A 76 -7.82 -13.99 4.91
N HIS A 77 -8.63 -13.07 4.40
CA HIS A 77 -9.10 -13.09 3.01
C HIS A 77 -7.97 -13.20 1.97
N LEU A 78 -6.79 -12.60 2.22
CA LEU A 78 -5.66 -12.76 1.30
C LEU A 78 -5.10 -14.19 1.35
N ASP A 79 -5.04 -14.79 2.54
CA ASP A 79 -4.59 -16.17 2.66
C ASP A 79 -5.57 -17.10 1.93
N GLY A 80 -6.88 -16.86 2.04
CA GLY A 80 -7.89 -17.61 1.30
C GLY A 80 -7.78 -17.47 -0.22
N VAL A 81 -7.38 -16.31 -0.74
CA VAL A 81 -7.09 -16.15 -2.17
C VAL A 81 -5.84 -16.93 -2.57
N LEU A 82 -4.75 -16.83 -1.80
CA LEU A 82 -3.49 -17.50 -2.11
C LEU A 82 -3.59 -19.03 -2.02
N LEU A 83 -4.43 -19.56 -1.13
CA LEU A 83 -4.66 -21.00 -0.95
C LEU A 83 -5.40 -21.67 -2.12
N ASN A 84 -5.72 -20.94 -3.20
CA ASN A 84 -5.99 -21.59 -4.50
C ASN A 84 -4.74 -22.31 -5.03
N ASP A 85 -3.54 -21.90 -4.59
CA ASP A 85 -2.27 -22.60 -4.81
C ASP A 85 -1.49 -22.65 -3.48
N SER A 86 -1.63 -23.76 -2.76
CA SER A 86 -0.96 -23.96 -1.46
C SER A 86 0.57 -23.91 -1.54
N HIS A 87 1.19 -24.29 -2.66
CA HIS A 87 2.64 -24.20 -2.82
C HIS A 87 3.09 -22.75 -2.88
N LEU A 88 2.39 -21.93 -3.67
CA LEU A 88 2.64 -20.49 -3.74
C LEU A 88 2.36 -19.80 -2.40
N ALA A 89 1.25 -20.16 -1.73
CA ALA A 89 0.91 -19.63 -0.42
C ALA A 89 2.00 -19.95 0.63
N GLY A 90 2.58 -21.15 0.58
CA GLY A 90 3.66 -21.58 1.47
C GLY A 90 4.95 -20.79 1.24
N GLY A 91 5.40 -20.71 -0.02
CA GLY A 91 6.60 -19.93 -0.37
C GLY A 91 6.46 -18.45 -0.04
N TRP A 92 5.27 -17.90 -0.31
CA TRP A 92 4.91 -16.54 0.08
C TRP A 92 5.00 -16.31 1.59
N ASN A 93 4.40 -17.21 2.38
CA ASN A 93 4.36 -17.11 3.83
C ASN A 93 5.77 -17.16 4.42
N ALA A 94 6.64 -18.03 3.88
CA ALA A 94 8.03 -18.14 4.28
C ALA A 94 8.83 -16.86 3.96
N LEU A 95 8.73 -16.35 2.73
CA LEU A 95 9.45 -15.12 2.33
C LEU A 95 9.02 -13.92 3.19
N LEU A 96 7.71 -13.69 3.33
CA LEU A 96 7.25 -12.55 4.13
C LEU A 96 7.51 -12.72 5.63
N GLY A 97 7.59 -13.97 6.12
CA GLY A 97 8.09 -14.26 7.46
C GLY A 97 9.52 -13.75 7.63
N ALA A 98 10.42 -14.14 6.72
CA ALA A 98 11.81 -13.66 6.75
C ALA A 98 11.91 -12.13 6.70
N LEU A 99 11.13 -11.47 5.84
CA LEU A 99 11.16 -10.00 5.69
C LEU A 99 10.61 -9.23 6.90
N ARG A 100 9.72 -9.83 7.70
CA ARG A 100 9.17 -9.18 8.89
C ARG A 100 9.97 -9.51 10.15
N ASP A 101 10.32 -10.78 10.29
CA ASP A 101 10.76 -11.37 11.55
C ASP A 101 12.30 -11.56 11.58
N HIS A 102 12.98 -11.54 10.42
CA HIS A 102 14.44 -11.78 10.27
C HIS A 102 15.14 -10.75 9.37
N ASN A 103 14.70 -9.50 9.45
CA ASN A 103 15.18 -8.40 8.60
C ASN A 103 16.18 -7.50 9.36
N SER A 104 17.28 -7.14 8.71
CA SER A 104 18.39 -6.38 9.29
C SER A 104 18.28 -4.85 9.17
N LEU A 105 17.23 -4.36 8.51
CA LEU A 105 16.93 -2.93 8.49
C LEU A 105 16.45 -2.44 9.86
N SER A 106 16.71 -1.17 10.16
CA SER A 106 16.06 -0.51 11.27
C SER A 106 14.53 -0.53 11.07
N ALA A 107 13.79 -0.66 12.17
CA ALA A 107 12.35 -0.85 12.11
C ALA A 107 11.64 0.32 11.41
N ASP A 108 12.08 1.56 11.65
CA ASP A 108 11.58 2.78 11.01
C ASP A 108 11.77 2.77 9.49
N MET A 109 12.96 2.38 9.01
CA MET A 109 13.26 2.29 7.59
C MET A 109 12.43 1.19 6.92
N ARG A 110 12.32 0.02 7.56
CA ARG A 110 11.50 -1.09 7.05
C ARG A 110 10.04 -0.67 6.90
N GLU A 111 9.45 -0.08 7.94
CA GLU A 111 8.06 0.39 7.88
C GLU A 111 7.88 1.55 6.91
N LEU A 112 8.87 2.44 6.76
CA LEU A 112 8.86 3.48 5.72
C LEU A 112 8.78 2.87 4.32
N LEU A 113 9.62 1.87 4.00
CA LEU A 113 9.59 1.20 2.69
C LEU A 113 8.20 0.61 2.41
N ILE A 114 7.64 -0.08 3.40
CA ILE A 114 6.31 -0.71 3.33
C ILE A 114 5.21 0.34 3.08
N LEU A 115 5.16 1.37 3.92
CA LEU A 115 4.17 2.43 3.85
C LEU A 115 4.28 3.20 2.53
N ARG A 116 5.51 3.46 2.07
CA ARG A 116 5.74 4.15 0.80
C ARG A 116 5.20 3.34 -0.38
N VAL A 117 5.49 2.05 -0.44
CA VAL A 117 4.93 1.13 -1.46
C VAL A 117 3.40 1.13 -1.40
N GLY A 118 2.82 1.07 -0.19
CA GLY A 118 1.37 1.13 -0.01
C GLY A 118 0.76 2.45 -0.49
N ALA A 119 1.48 3.57 -0.34
CA ALA A 119 1.02 4.89 -0.81
C ALA A 119 0.99 4.95 -2.33
N LEU A 120 2.09 4.56 -2.95
CA LEU A 120 2.26 4.58 -4.40
C LEU A 120 1.32 3.62 -5.13
N ASN A 121 0.93 2.51 -4.51
CA ASN A 121 0.03 1.51 -5.10
C ASN A 121 -1.43 1.65 -4.67
N ASN A 122 -1.82 2.72 -3.97
CA ASN A 122 -3.18 2.91 -3.44
C ASN A 122 -3.66 1.74 -2.55
N ALA A 123 -2.75 1.07 -1.84
CA ALA A 123 -3.07 -0.06 -0.97
C ALA A 123 -3.41 0.42 0.44
N ALA A 124 -4.66 0.87 0.64
CA ALA A 124 -5.13 1.40 1.93
C ALA A 124 -4.98 0.40 3.08
N TYR A 125 -5.19 -0.89 2.82
CA TYR A 125 -5.04 -1.94 3.84
C TYR A 125 -3.62 -1.96 4.43
N GLU A 126 -2.59 -1.90 3.59
CA GLU A 126 -1.20 -1.95 4.06
C GLU A 126 -0.89 -0.73 4.93
N TRP A 127 -1.42 0.46 4.59
CA TRP A 127 -1.33 1.64 5.46
C TRP A 127 -1.97 1.45 6.82
N ILE A 128 -3.18 0.90 6.87
CA ILE A 128 -3.90 0.67 8.13
C ILE A 128 -3.12 -0.28 9.03
N GLN A 129 -2.53 -1.33 8.47
CA GLN A 129 -1.80 -2.33 9.26
C GLN A 129 -0.42 -1.83 9.69
N HIS A 130 0.26 -1.07 8.85
CA HIS A 130 1.66 -0.70 9.06
C HIS A 130 1.86 0.68 9.68
N GLU A 131 0.89 1.60 9.63
CA GLU A 131 1.04 2.91 10.25
C GLU A 131 1.24 2.83 11.78
N PRO A 132 0.47 2.01 12.53
CA PRO A 132 0.70 1.86 13.97
C PRO A 132 2.06 1.24 14.30
N VAL A 133 2.53 0.33 13.43
CA VAL A 133 3.85 -0.31 13.56
C VAL A 133 4.95 0.70 13.29
N GLY A 134 4.81 1.53 12.25
CA GLY A 134 5.71 2.63 11.93
C GLY A 134 5.82 3.64 13.08
N ARG A 135 4.71 4.00 13.73
CA ARG A 135 4.74 4.84 14.93
C ARG A 135 5.48 4.17 16.09
N SER A 136 5.22 2.89 16.31
CA SER A 136 5.91 2.11 17.35
C SER A 136 7.41 1.99 17.07
N ALA A 137 7.80 2.04 15.80
CA ALA A 137 9.19 2.09 15.35
C ALA A 137 9.83 3.49 15.42
N GLY A 138 9.08 4.53 15.79
CA GLY A 138 9.59 5.89 15.99
C GLY A 138 9.26 6.89 14.88
N LEU A 139 8.51 6.51 13.84
CA LEU A 139 8.10 7.46 12.79
C LEU A 139 7.13 8.50 13.36
N THR A 140 7.45 9.77 13.17
CA THR A 140 6.61 10.87 13.65
C THR A 140 5.39 11.07 12.74
N THR A 141 4.42 11.84 13.23
CA THR A 141 3.24 12.26 12.47
C THR A 141 3.63 12.98 11.17
N GLU A 142 4.63 13.85 11.24
CA GLU A 142 5.15 14.63 10.11
C GLU A 142 5.80 13.73 9.07
N GLN A 143 6.62 12.77 9.51
CA GLN A 143 7.28 11.79 8.65
C GLN A 143 6.27 10.88 7.95
N LEU A 144 5.29 10.36 8.68
CA LEU A 144 4.21 9.54 8.11
C LEU A 144 3.40 10.33 7.07
N ARG A 145 3.15 11.62 7.34
CA ARG A 145 2.48 12.53 6.38
C ARG A 145 3.30 12.69 5.11
N GLU A 146 4.61 12.91 5.25
CA GLU A 146 5.53 13.04 4.12
C GLU A 146 5.61 11.75 3.29
N ILE A 147 5.79 10.60 3.94
CA ILE A 147 5.81 9.27 3.29
C ILE A 147 4.52 9.05 2.48
N ARG A 148 3.37 9.50 2.98
CA ARG A 148 2.08 9.32 2.33
C ARG A 148 1.84 10.27 1.16
N LEU A 149 2.10 11.56 1.36
CA LEU A 149 1.59 12.63 0.50
C LEU A 149 2.58 13.13 -0.53
N THR A 150 3.89 12.94 -0.32
CA THR A 150 4.90 13.42 -1.26
C THR A 150 4.79 12.67 -2.60
N PRO A 151 4.66 13.35 -3.75
CA PRO A 151 4.67 12.68 -5.04
C PRO A 151 5.94 11.86 -5.26
N ALA A 152 5.84 10.80 -6.07
CA ALA A 152 6.99 9.96 -6.39
C ALA A 152 8.15 10.81 -6.96
N PHE A 153 9.38 10.44 -6.59
CA PHE A 153 10.64 11.06 -7.04
C PHE A 153 10.94 12.46 -6.50
N LEU A 154 10.05 13.04 -5.70
CA LEU A 154 10.24 14.39 -5.14
C LEU A 154 10.74 14.41 -3.69
N GLY A 155 10.85 13.25 -3.03
CA GLY A 155 11.21 13.14 -1.61
C GLY A 155 12.52 13.81 -1.21
N THR A 156 13.52 13.83 -2.10
CA THR A 156 14.84 14.42 -1.83
C THR A 156 14.94 15.89 -2.23
N LEU A 157 13.90 16.46 -2.85
CA LEU A 157 13.89 17.84 -3.35
C LEU A 157 13.09 18.79 -2.45
N ALA A 158 12.48 18.29 -1.38
CA ALA A 158 11.75 19.12 -0.41
C ALA A 158 12.75 19.81 0.54
N PRO A 159 12.84 21.15 0.54
CA PRO A 159 13.79 21.90 1.40
C PRO A 159 13.57 21.69 2.90
N GLU A 160 12.40 21.18 3.30
CA GLU A 160 11.96 20.99 4.69
C GLU A 160 11.50 19.55 4.93
N SER A 161 12.25 18.56 4.42
CA SER A 161 11.96 17.15 4.70
C SER A 161 12.05 16.89 6.21
N SER A 162 11.03 16.23 6.75
CA SER A 162 10.98 15.74 8.14
C SER A 162 11.72 14.40 8.31
N LEU A 163 12.11 13.78 7.19
CA LEU A 163 12.86 12.53 7.18
C LEU A 163 14.36 12.80 7.38
N THR A 164 15.04 11.86 8.04
CA THR A 164 16.50 11.87 8.11
C THR A 164 17.08 11.58 6.72
N PRO A 165 18.33 11.95 6.42
CA PRO A 165 18.96 11.66 5.13
C PRO A 165 18.89 10.17 4.71
N ALA A 166 19.03 9.25 5.67
CA ALA A 166 18.91 7.81 5.44
C ALA A 166 17.47 7.40 5.04
N LEU A 167 16.46 7.94 5.73
CA LEU A 167 15.05 7.67 5.43
C LEU A 167 14.61 8.31 4.11
N SER A 168 15.09 9.52 3.79
CA SER A 168 14.85 10.16 2.49
C SER A 168 15.46 9.35 1.34
N ALA A 169 16.67 8.80 1.52
CA ALA A 169 17.30 7.91 0.55
C ALA A 169 16.48 6.61 0.36
N ALA A 170 16.01 6.01 1.45
CA ALA A 170 15.16 4.82 1.41
C ALA A 170 13.81 5.10 0.71
N MET A 171 13.21 6.28 0.95
CA MET A 171 11.96 6.68 0.29
C MET A 171 12.16 6.82 -1.23
N LEU A 172 13.24 7.45 -1.68
CA LEU A 172 13.54 7.60 -3.10
C LEU A 172 13.85 6.24 -3.77
N PHE A 173 14.57 5.38 -3.07
CA PHE A 173 14.84 4.01 -3.51
C PHE A 173 13.54 3.22 -3.72
N ALA A 174 12.59 3.31 -2.76
CA ALA A 174 11.26 2.71 -2.89
C ALA A 174 10.45 3.29 -4.05
N ASP A 175 10.54 4.60 -4.30
CA ASP A 175 9.88 5.26 -5.43
C ASP A 175 10.33 4.68 -6.77
N PHE A 176 11.65 4.57 -6.98
CA PHE A 176 12.21 4.02 -8.21
C PHE A 176 11.87 2.55 -8.40
N MET A 177 12.01 1.71 -7.38
CA MET A 177 11.61 0.31 -7.50
C MET A 177 10.12 0.15 -7.78
N THR A 178 9.27 0.99 -7.18
CA THR A 178 7.82 0.84 -7.32
C THR A 178 7.29 1.38 -8.64
N LYS A 179 7.80 2.51 -9.13
CA LYS A 179 7.26 3.22 -10.29
C LYS A 179 8.07 3.07 -11.57
N SER A 180 9.37 2.77 -11.45
CA SER A 180 10.26 2.62 -12.60
C SER A 180 10.81 1.21 -12.75
N VAL A 181 10.82 0.39 -11.68
CA VAL A 181 11.43 -0.96 -11.61
C VAL A 181 12.96 -0.98 -11.82
N HIS A 182 13.52 0.11 -12.37
CA HIS A 182 14.94 0.35 -12.52
C HIS A 182 15.39 1.47 -11.59
N ILE A 183 16.43 1.20 -10.80
CA ILE A 183 16.99 2.15 -9.85
C ILE A 183 18.24 2.78 -10.49
N PRO A 184 18.28 4.10 -10.70
CA PRO A 184 19.49 4.76 -11.17
C PRO A 184 20.65 4.53 -10.19
N GLN A 185 21.86 4.29 -10.72
CA GLN A 185 23.05 4.01 -9.90
C GLN A 185 23.27 5.06 -8.79
N PRO A 186 23.14 6.39 -9.02
CA PRO A 186 23.31 7.36 -7.95
C PRO A 186 22.29 7.20 -6.80
N VAL A 187 21.07 6.74 -7.09
CA VAL A 187 20.04 6.49 -6.06
C VAL A 187 20.40 5.25 -5.24
N PHE A 188 20.87 4.19 -5.90
CA PHE A 188 21.37 3.00 -5.22
C PHE A 188 22.55 3.33 -4.31
N ASP A 189 23.54 4.05 -4.83
CA ASP A 189 24.74 4.45 -4.11
C ASP A 189 24.42 5.35 -2.90
N THR A 190 23.44 6.24 -3.04
CA THR A 190 22.99 7.11 -1.96
C THR A 190 22.43 6.31 -0.78
N LEU A 191 21.59 5.30 -1.03
CA LEU A 191 21.11 4.44 0.05
C LEU A 191 22.24 3.56 0.61
N LYS A 192 23.16 3.11 -0.24
CA LYS A 192 24.31 2.28 0.14
C LYS A 192 25.27 2.97 1.12
N GLN A 193 25.27 4.29 1.19
CA GLN A 193 26.04 5.03 2.21
C GLN A 193 25.59 4.71 3.64
N TYR A 194 24.34 4.25 3.81
CA TYR A 194 23.75 3.95 5.11
C TYR A 194 23.61 2.45 5.38
N LEU A 195 23.71 1.60 4.35
CA LEU A 195 23.40 0.17 4.41
C LEU A 195 24.55 -0.70 3.90
N ASP A 196 24.81 -1.81 4.60
CA ASP A 196 25.68 -2.86 4.08
C ASP A 196 24.99 -3.68 2.96
N ASP A 197 25.71 -4.64 2.38
CA ASP A 197 25.20 -5.42 1.23
C ASP A 197 24.00 -6.28 1.63
N LYS A 198 23.99 -6.84 2.85
CA LYS A 198 22.88 -7.63 3.36
C LYS A 198 21.64 -6.75 3.54
N GLN A 199 21.80 -5.56 4.09
CA GLN A 199 20.72 -4.60 4.29
C GLN A 199 20.17 -4.08 2.97
N MET A 200 21.00 -3.93 1.93
CA MET A 200 20.50 -3.59 0.59
C MET A 200 19.63 -4.70 0.00
N VAL A 201 20.00 -5.97 0.21
CA VAL A 201 19.15 -7.12 -0.18
C VAL A 201 17.83 -7.07 0.60
N ASP A 202 17.89 -6.85 1.91
CA ASP A 202 16.68 -6.76 2.75
C ASP A 202 15.78 -5.58 2.32
N ALA A 203 16.34 -4.43 1.91
CA ALA A 203 15.58 -3.28 1.41
C ALA A 203 14.89 -3.58 0.06
N ALA A 204 15.63 -4.15 -0.89
CA ALA A 204 15.08 -4.55 -2.19
C ALA A 204 13.96 -5.59 -2.02
N ALA A 205 14.21 -6.62 -1.20
CA ALA A 205 13.26 -7.69 -0.95
C ALA A 205 12.02 -7.21 -0.17
N THR A 206 12.18 -6.26 0.76
CA THR A 206 11.06 -5.62 1.47
C THR A 206 10.13 -4.89 0.49
N VAL A 207 10.68 -4.05 -0.39
CA VAL A 207 9.84 -3.35 -1.37
C VAL A 207 9.19 -4.34 -2.35
N GLY A 208 9.96 -5.29 -2.90
CA GLY A 208 9.42 -6.30 -3.82
C GLY A 208 8.30 -7.14 -3.18
N GLY A 209 8.51 -7.60 -1.94
CA GLY A 209 7.53 -8.36 -1.18
C GLY A 209 6.25 -7.58 -0.93
N TRP A 210 6.34 -6.30 -0.57
CA TRP A 210 5.16 -5.47 -0.34
C TRP A 210 4.48 -5.00 -1.63
N MET A 211 5.22 -4.85 -2.73
CA MET A 211 4.61 -4.67 -4.05
C MET A 211 3.74 -5.88 -4.40
N PHE A 212 4.25 -7.09 -4.18
CA PHE A 212 3.47 -8.30 -4.42
C PHE A 212 2.24 -8.38 -3.48
N ARG A 213 2.35 -7.95 -2.21
CA ARG A 213 1.18 -7.78 -1.30
C ARG A 213 0.13 -6.82 -1.85
N CYS A 214 0.56 -5.62 -2.24
CA CYS A 214 -0.33 -4.59 -2.77
C CYS A 214 -1.04 -5.08 -4.02
N LEU A 215 -0.31 -5.67 -4.97
CA LEU A 215 -0.86 -6.22 -6.21
C LEU A 215 -1.87 -7.33 -5.93
N SER A 216 -1.52 -8.27 -5.06
CA SER A 216 -2.39 -9.40 -4.72
C SER A 216 -3.71 -8.94 -4.10
N ARG A 217 -3.65 -7.97 -3.18
CA ARG A 217 -4.85 -7.44 -2.54
C ARG A 217 -5.70 -6.58 -3.47
N ASN A 218 -5.07 -5.71 -4.26
CA ASN A 218 -5.80 -4.78 -5.13
C ASN A 218 -6.43 -5.47 -6.33
N ASN A 219 -5.82 -6.56 -6.83
CA ASN A 219 -6.24 -7.21 -8.07
C ASN A 219 -6.92 -8.56 -7.86
N MET A 220 -6.45 -9.38 -6.91
CA MET A 220 -7.04 -10.70 -6.65
C MET A 220 -8.03 -10.64 -5.50
N GLY A 221 -7.69 -9.89 -4.45
CA GLY A 221 -8.56 -9.58 -3.34
C GLY A 221 -9.69 -8.61 -3.70
N ARG A 222 -10.42 -8.17 -2.67
CA ARG A 222 -11.51 -7.21 -2.82
C ARG A 222 -11.04 -5.95 -3.55
N VAL A 223 -11.73 -5.58 -4.63
CA VAL A 223 -11.51 -4.31 -5.35
C VAL A 223 -11.74 -3.16 -4.37
N SER A 224 -10.66 -2.58 -3.84
CA SER A 224 -10.71 -1.36 -3.05
C SER A 224 -10.37 -0.19 -3.95
N THR A 225 -11.31 0.24 -4.78
CA THR A 225 -11.27 1.59 -5.36
C THR A 225 -12.68 2.05 -5.68
N THR A 226 -13.39 2.60 -4.69
CA THR A 226 -14.23 3.81 -4.80
C THR A 226 -15.07 3.94 -3.52
N VAL A 227 -14.47 4.50 -2.48
CA VAL A 227 -15.15 5.68 -1.95
C VAL A 227 -14.33 6.83 -2.49
N ASN A 228 -14.97 7.78 -3.18
CA ASN A 228 -14.41 9.10 -3.48
C ASN A 228 -14.15 9.83 -2.15
N CYS A 229 -13.16 9.34 -1.42
CA CYS A 229 -12.65 9.87 -0.17
C CYS A 229 -11.37 10.65 -0.46
N THR A 230 -11.19 11.27 -1.62
CA THR A 230 -10.21 12.36 -1.73
C THR A 230 -10.46 13.40 -0.63
N HIS A 231 -11.74 13.63 -0.26
CA HIS A 231 -12.11 14.46 0.88
C HIS A 231 -12.13 13.78 2.25
N THR A 232 -11.74 12.51 2.39
CA THR A 232 -11.71 11.79 3.69
C THR A 232 -10.31 11.27 4.01
N PHE A 233 -9.46 11.14 2.99
CA PHE A 233 -8.03 10.88 3.14
C PHE A 233 -7.27 12.11 3.67
N ASP A 234 -7.72 13.33 3.37
CA ASP A 234 -7.20 14.56 4.01
C ASP A 234 -7.59 14.66 5.50
N TYR A 235 -8.66 13.96 5.92
CA TYR A 235 -9.12 13.90 7.32
C TYR A 235 -8.41 12.86 8.17
N LEU A 236 -7.50 12.05 7.60
CA LEU A 236 -6.75 11.04 8.36
C LEU A 236 -5.76 11.64 9.37
N PHE A 237 -5.58 12.97 9.36
CA PHE A 237 -4.80 13.72 10.34
C PHE A 237 -5.66 14.52 11.35
N THR A 238 -7.00 14.47 11.28
CA THR A 238 -7.86 15.02 12.33
C THR A 238 -8.53 13.87 13.13
N SER A 239 -8.26 13.85 14.43
CA SER A 239 -8.14 12.66 15.30
C SER A 239 -9.35 11.73 15.50
N SER A 240 -10.53 11.97 14.92
CA SER A 240 -11.73 11.15 15.22
C SER A 240 -12.07 10.08 14.19
N PHE A 241 -11.89 10.31 12.88
CA PHE A 241 -12.35 9.35 11.86
C PHE A 241 -11.37 8.19 11.64
N TYR A 242 -10.06 8.45 11.77
CA TYR A 242 -9.02 7.42 11.75
C TYR A 242 -9.22 6.40 12.88
N GLN A 243 -9.47 6.87 14.10
CA GLN A 243 -9.75 5.99 15.23
C GLN A 243 -11.01 5.15 15.00
N ILE A 244 -12.06 5.71 14.40
CA ILE A 244 -13.29 4.94 14.09
C ILE A 244 -13.04 3.84 13.04
N VAL A 245 -12.31 4.14 11.96
CA VAL A 245 -12.02 3.15 10.91
C VAL A 245 -11.05 2.07 11.41
N VAL A 246 -10.01 2.46 12.17
CA VAL A 246 -9.06 1.53 12.79
C VAL A 246 -9.73 0.69 13.88
N GLN A 247 -10.61 1.29 14.69
CA GLN A 247 -11.38 0.57 15.72
C GLN A 247 -12.34 -0.44 15.07
N CYS A 248 -13.06 -0.05 14.02
CA CYS A 248 -13.89 -0.98 13.24
C CYS A 248 -13.07 -2.12 12.60
N LEU A 249 -11.82 -1.88 12.18
CA LEU A 249 -10.94 -2.92 11.65
C LEU A 249 -10.40 -3.85 12.75
N LYS A 250 -10.05 -3.31 13.92
CA LYS A 250 -9.57 -4.09 15.07
C LYS A 250 -10.66 -4.96 15.69
N GLU A 251 -11.88 -4.43 15.79
CA GLU A 251 -13.04 -5.14 16.35
C GLU A 251 -13.55 -6.26 15.43
N ASN A 252 -13.34 -6.16 14.11
CA ASN A 252 -13.84 -7.14 13.12
C ASN A 252 -12.74 -8.01 12.49
N ALA A 253 -11.47 -7.89 12.90
CA ALA A 253 -10.39 -8.80 12.52
C ALA A 253 -10.28 -10.04 13.45
N MET A 254 -11.19 -10.18 14.41
CA MET A 254 -11.31 -11.33 15.31
C MET A 254 -12.55 -12.19 15.01
N LEU A 255 -12.82 -12.48 13.73
CA LEU A 255 -13.65 -13.59 13.29
C LEU A 255 -12.99 -14.27 12.08
#